data_AF-A0A7J8N924-F1
#
_entry.id   AF-A0A7J8N924-F1
#
_cell.length_a   1.000
_cell.length_b   1.000
_cell.length_c   1.000
_cell.angle_alpha   90.00
_cell.angle_beta   90.00
_cell.angle_gamma   90.00
#
_symmetry.space_group_name_H-M   'P 1'
#
loop_
_entity.id
_entity.type
_entity.pdbx_description
1 polymer ?
#
loop_
_entity_poly.entity_id
_entity_poly.type
_entity_poly.pdbx_seq_one_letter_code
_entity_poly.pdbx_strand_id
1 'polypeptide(L)'
;PYREGADFVRGYPFSLREGAPTAVSHGLWLNIPDYDAPTQLVKPLERNTRYVDAVMTVPNGTLFPMCGMNLAFDRELIGPAMYFGLMGDGQPIGRYDDMWAGWCMKVICDHLGLGVKTGLPYIWHSKASNPFVNLKKEYKGIFWQEKAIPFFQSVSLPKECSSVEKCYLALAGEVKSKLGEVDPYFIKLADAMVTWIEAWNMVNSPGEKPAMTSLPNATSK
;
A
#
# COMPACT_ATOMS: atom_id res chain seq x y z
N PRO A 1 0.81 -16.78 15.17
CA PRO A 1 -0.17 -16.46 14.10
C PRO A 1 -1.33 -17.46 14.18
N TYR A 2 -2.56 -17.05 13.84
CA TYR A 2 -3.69 -17.99 13.75
C TYR A 2 -3.41 -19.08 12.71
N ARG A 3 -3.81 -20.30 13.05
CA ARG A 3 -3.90 -21.46 12.16
C ARG A 3 -5.09 -22.30 12.60
N GLU A 4 -5.69 -23.03 11.68
CA GLU A 4 -6.76 -23.98 12.02
C GLU A 4 -6.28 -24.95 13.11
N GLY A 5 -7.12 -25.17 14.12
CA GLY A 5 -6.79 -25.99 15.29
C GLY A 5 -5.85 -25.34 16.32
N ALA A 6 -5.58 -24.04 16.25
CA ALA A 6 -4.78 -23.36 17.27
C ALA A 6 -5.54 -23.18 18.60
N ASP A 7 -4.89 -23.50 19.71
CA ASP A 7 -5.35 -23.14 21.05
C ASP A 7 -5.04 -21.68 21.39
N PHE A 8 -5.85 -21.09 22.28
CA PHE A 8 -5.71 -19.70 22.69
C PHE A 8 -5.53 -19.56 24.20
N VAL A 9 -4.61 -18.70 24.61
CA VAL A 9 -4.39 -18.37 26.02
C VAL A 9 -5.58 -17.62 26.62
N ARG A 10 -5.75 -17.71 27.95
CA ARG A 10 -6.77 -16.95 28.68
C ARG A 10 -6.64 -15.45 28.39
N GLY A 11 -7.78 -14.79 28.15
CA GLY A 11 -7.83 -13.36 27.80
C GLY A 11 -7.80 -13.08 26.29
N TYR A 12 -7.54 -14.07 25.42
CA TYR A 12 -7.70 -13.88 23.98
C TYR A 12 -9.19 -13.86 23.58
N PRO A 13 -9.69 -12.78 22.93
CA PRO A 13 -11.11 -12.64 22.60
C PRO A 13 -11.63 -13.79 21.73
N PHE A 14 -12.79 -14.35 22.09
CA PHE A 14 -13.41 -15.42 21.31
C PHE A 14 -13.75 -15.00 19.89
N SER A 15 -14.18 -13.75 19.69
CA SER A 15 -14.51 -13.18 18.38
C SER A 15 -13.33 -13.10 17.41
N LEU A 16 -12.09 -13.26 17.87
CA LEU A 16 -10.89 -13.21 17.03
C LEU A 16 -10.30 -14.61 16.75
N ARG A 17 -10.91 -15.68 17.28
CA ARG A 17 -10.32 -17.03 17.25
C ARG A 17 -10.45 -17.73 15.91
N GLU A 18 -11.32 -17.26 15.02
CA GLU A 18 -11.48 -17.80 13.66
C GLU A 18 -10.47 -17.18 12.67
N GLY A 19 -9.69 -16.19 13.13
CA GLY A 19 -8.77 -15.43 12.29
C GLY A 19 -9.49 -14.51 11.31
N ALA A 20 -8.74 -14.05 10.31
CA ALA A 20 -9.23 -13.22 9.21
C ALA A 20 -8.65 -13.71 7.88
N PRO A 21 -9.41 -13.66 6.77
CA PRO A 21 -8.87 -13.88 5.43
C PRO A 21 -7.68 -12.95 5.19
N THR A 22 -6.58 -13.48 4.67
CA THR A 22 -5.38 -12.68 4.39
C THR A 22 -5.52 -12.03 3.02
N ALA A 23 -5.75 -10.71 2.98
CA ALA A 23 -5.84 -9.96 1.75
C ALA A 23 -4.47 -9.58 1.17
N VAL A 24 -3.48 -9.32 2.04
CA VAL A 24 -2.11 -8.95 1.63
C VAL A 24 -1.06 -9.69 2.44
N SER A 25 -0.01 -10.13 1.75
CA SER A 25 1.22 -10.66 2.32
C SER A 25 2.41 -9.83 1.82
N HIS A 26 3.09 -9.17 2.74
CA HIS A 26 4.27 -8.35 2.49
C HIS A 26 5.53 -9.07 3.00
N GLY A 27 6.42 -9.44 2.09
CA GLY A 27 7.68 -10.05 2.45
C GLY A 27 8.78 -9.01 2.72
N LEU A 28 9.86 -9.46 3.35
CA LEU A 28 10.98 -8.60 3.75
C LEU A 28 12.21 -8.79 2.85
N TRP A 29 13.27 -8.00 3.09
CA TRP A 29 14.47 -7.99 2.27
C TRP A 29 15.71 -8.40 3.05
N LEU A 30 16.60 -9.16 2.41
CA LEU A 30 17.98 -9.35 2.83
C LEU A 30 18.92 -8.51 1.98
N ASN A 31 20.17 -8.39 2.43
CA ASN A 31 21.24 -7.61 1.82
C ASN A 31 21.01 -6.11 1.93
N ILE A 32 20.49 -5.40 0.91
CA ILE A 32 20.32 -3.94 1.01
C ILE A 32 18.98 -3.64 1.70
N PRO A 33 18.99 -3.04 2.92
CA PRO A 33 17.75 -2.72 3.63
C PRO A 33 16.95 -1.62 2.92
N ASP A 34 15.64 -1.65 3.09
CA ASP A 34 14.73 -0.62 2.57
C ASP A 34 14.70 0.59 3.52
N TYR A 35 15.75 1.40 3.43
CA TYR A 35 15.87 2.64 4.19
C TYR A 35 15.44 3.84 3.36
N ASP A 36 14.96 4.87 4.06
CA ASP A 36 14.92 6.22 3.52
C ASP A 36 16.32 6.67 3.09
N ALA A 37 16.38 7.56 2.10
CA ALA A 37 17.63 8.04 1.54
C ALA A 37 18.56 8.70 2.58
N PRO A 38 18.08 9.54 3.53
CA PRO A 38 18.93 10.04 4.62
C PRO A 38 19.63 8.94 5.42
N THR A 39 18.91 7.90 5.84
CA THR A 39 19.47 6.76 6.57
C THR A 39 20.46 5.99 5.70
N GLN A 40 20.13 5.77 4.42
CA GLN A 40 21.04 5.13 3.47
C GLN A 40 22.34 5.93 3.26
N LEU A 41 22.29 7.27 3.28
CA LEU A 41 23.47 8.13 3.16
C LEU A 41 24.45 7.95 4.32
N VAL A 42 23.94 7.82 5.55
CA VAL A 42 24.79 7.68 6.75
C VAL A 42 25.17 6.23 7.04
N LYS A 43 24.53 5.26 6.38
CA LYS A 43 24.81 3.82 6.52
C LYS A 43 24.98 3.07 5.19
N PRO A 44 25.89 3.52 4.29
CA PRO A 44 25.98 2.98 2.92
C PRO A 44 26.45 1.50 2.86
N LEU A 45 27.15 1.04 3.89
CA LEU A 45 27.68 -0.31 3.99
C LEU A 45 26.80 -1.27 4.80
N GLU A 46 25.71 -0.77 5.42
CA GLU A 46 24.84 -1.64 6.22
C GLU A 46 24.16 -2.67 5.32
N ARG A 47 24.09 -3.90 5.82
CA ARG A 47 23.42 -5.01 5.16
C ARG A 47 22.51 -5.72 6.15
N ASN A 48 21.28 -5.99 5.72
CA ASN A 48 20.38 -6.85 6.47
C ASN A 48 20.76 -8.32 6.23
N THR A 49 21.49 -8.91 7.19
CA THR A 49 21.82 -10.34 7.22
C THR A 49 20.92 -11.12 8.18
N ARG A 50 20.01 -10.42 8.88
CA ARG A 50 19.17 -11.04 9.91
C ARG A 50 17.91 -11.59 9.27
N TYR A 51 17.86 -12.92 9.19
CA TYR A 51 16.64 -13.64 8.89
C TYR A 51 15.81 -13.83 10.17
N VAL A 52 14.54 -13.42 10.13
CA VAL A 52 13.58 -13.70 11.19
C VAL A 52 12.55 -14.67 10.64
N ASP A 53 12.52 -15.88 11.20
CA ASP A 53 11.60 -16.95 10.81
C ASP A 53 10.20 -16.73 11.39
N ALA A 54 9.50 -15.71 10.87
CA ALA A 54 8.19 -15.33 11.35
C ALA A 54 7.31 -14.74 10.25
N VAL A 55 6.02 -15.05 10.34
CA VAL A 55 4.95 -14.34 9.64
C VAL A 55 4.05 -13.75 10.71
N MET A 56 3.91 -12.43 10.70
CA MET A 56 3.13 -11.67 11.69
C MET A 56 1.95 -11.00 11.01
N THR A 57 0.81 -10.96 11.69
CA THR A 57 -0.31 -10.11 11.28
C THR A 57 0.01 -8.67 11.68
N VAL A 58 -0.12 -7.73 10.75
CA VAL A 58 -0.05 -6.30 11.06
C VAL A 58 -1.28 -5.94 11.89
N PRO A 59 -1.14 -5.38 13.11
CA PRO A 59 -2.27 -5.13 13.99
C PRO A 59 -3.33 -4.21 13.36
N ASN A 60 -4.59 -4.39 13.74
CA ASN A 60 -5.67 -3.48 13.36
C ASN A 60 -5.36 -2.05 13.86
N GLY A 61 -5.61 -1.04 13.02
CA GLY A 61 -5.35 0.37 13.32
C GLY A 61 -3.87 0.75 13.23
N THR A 62 -3.00 -0.18 12.82
CA THR A 62 -1.56 0.06 12.66
C THR A 62 -1.19 0.06 11.17
N LEU A 63 -0.57 1.15 10.72
CA LEU A 63 0.02 1.25 9.39
C LEU A 63 1.36 0.51 9.33
N PHE A 64 1.79 0.19 8.12
CA PHE A 64 3.11 -0.39 7.87
C PHE A 64 3.72 0.21 6.59
N PRO A 65 5.06 0.30 6.48
CA PRO A 65 5.72 0.78 5.28
C PRO A 65 5.74 -0.36 4.24
N MET A 66 4.66 -0.47 3.46
CA MET A 66 4.56 -1.52 2.44
C MET A 66 5.55 -1.26 1.32
N CYS A 67 6.37 -2.26 1.01
CA CYS A 67 7.19 -2.26 -0.18
C CYS A 67 6.56 -3.06 -1.33
N GLY A 68 6.52 -2.46 -2.52
CA GLY A 68 5.96 -3.11 -3.72
C GLY A 68 6.80 -4.25 -4.32
N MET A 69 8.07 -4.40 -3.94
CA MET A 69 8.97 -5.40 -4.56
C MET A 69 8.78 -6.84 -4.07
N ASN A 70 8.25 -7.02 -2.86
CA ASN A 70 8.02 -8.33 -2.25
C ASN A 70 6.60 -8.38 -1.68
N LEU A 71 5.63 -8.40 -2.59
CA LEU A 71 4.22 -8.22 -2.27
C LEU A 71 3.36 -9.24 -3.00
N ALA A 72 2.46 -9.88 -2.28
CA ALA A 72 1.38 -10.67 -2.82
C ALA A 72 0.05 -10.19 -2.24
N PHE A 73 -0.99 -10.17 -3.06
CA PHE A 73 -2.33 -9.77 -2.64
C PHE A 73 -3.39 -10.64 -3.31
N ASP A 74 -4.50 -10.81 -2.62
CA ASP A 74 -5.68 -11.48 -3.16
C ASP A 74 -6.50 -10.46 -3.97
N ARG A 75 -6.58 -10.70 -5.28
CA ARG A 75 -7.27 -9.82 -6.22
C ARG A 75 -8.75 -9.65 -5.86
N GLU A 76 -9.41 -10.70 -5.39
CA GLU A 76 -10.84 -10.69 -5.08
C GLU A 76 -11.11 -9.96 -3.76
N LEU A 77 -10.21 -10.10 -2.78
CA LEU A 77 -10.38 -9.47 -1.47
C LEU A 77 -10.00 -7.99 -1.43
N ILE A 78 -9.00 -7.55 -2.21
CA ILE A 78 -8.45 -6.18 -2.08
C ILE A 78 -8.00 -5.53 -3.38
N GLY A 79 -8.13 -6.22 -4.52
CA GLY A 79 -7.66 -5.74 -5.83
C GLY A 79 -8.02 -4.29 -6.17
N PRO A 80 -9.26 -3.80 -5.96
CA PRO A 80 -9.61 -2.41 -6.26
C PRO A 80 -8.81 -1.38 -5.45
N ALA A 81 -8.28 -1.73 -4.28
CA ALA A 81 -7.47 -0.83 -3.46
C ALA A 81 -5.96 -0.89 -3.79
N MET A 82 -5.53 -1.79 -4.67
CA MET A 82 -4.13 -1.95 -5.06
C MET A 82 -3.74 -0.97 -6.17
N TYR A 83 -3.81 0.31 -5.86
CA TYR A 83 -3.39 1.41 -6.74
C TYR A 83 -2.30 2.24 -6.09
N PHE A 84 -1.14 2.24 -6.75
CA PHE A 84 0.04 2.99 -6.34
C PHE A 84 -0.16 4.46 -6.68
N GLY A 85 0.44 5.35 -5.89
CA GLY A 85 0.29 6.78 -6.11
C GLY A 85 0.73 7.17 -7.53
N LEU A 86 0.15 8.24 -8.08
CA LEU A 86 0.49 8.75 -9.40
C LEU A 86 2.00 8.94 -9.51
N MET A 87 2.63 8.09 -10.32
CA MET A 87 4.06 7.96 -10.52
C MET A 87 4.45 8.32 -11.95
N GLY A 88 5.75 8.50 -12.18
CA GLY A 88 6.31 8.82 -13.49
C GLY A 88 6.97 10.19 -13.54
N ASP A 89 7.38 10.60 -14.74
CA ASP A 89 8.10 11.85 -14.93
C ASP A 89 7.24 13.05 -14.48
N GLY A 90 7.87 13.96 -13.74
CA GLY A 90 7.21 15.10 -13.12
C GLY A 90 6.23 14.79 -11.98
N GLN A 91 6.02 13.52 -11.58
CA GLN A 91 5.17 13.22 -10.42
C GLN A 91 5.95 13.31 -9.09
N PRO A 92 5.42 14.05 -8.10
CA PRO A 92 6.15 14.39 -6.88
C PRO A 92 6.25 13.28 -5.83
N ILE A 93 5.42 12.24 -5.90
CA ILE A 93 5.40 11.18 -4.87
C ILE A 93 6.68 10.34 -4.88
N GLY A 94 7.32 10.19 -6.03
CA GLY A 94 8.61 9.51 -6.15
C GLY A 94 8.57 8.11 -5.54
N ARG A 95 9.45 7.86 -4.56
CA ARG A 95 9.60 6.56 -3.88
C ARG A 95 8.66 6.40 -2.68
N TYR A 96 7.51 7.07 -2.67
CA TYR A 96 6.48 6.98 -1.61
C TYR A 96 5.17 6.32 -2.07
N ASP A 97 5.11 5.88 -3.32
CA ASP A 97 3.90 5.38 -3.97
C ASP A 97 3.41 4.03 -3.45
N ASP A 98 4.33 3.16 -3.05
CA ASP A 98 4.04 1.86 -2.47
C ASP A 98 3.65 1.97 -0.99
N MET A 99 4.35 2.79 -0.19
CA MET A 99 3.87 3.17 1.15
C MET A 99 2.44 3.73 1.08
N TRP A 100 2.16 4.63 0.13
CA TRP A 100 0.83 5.20 -0.07
C TRP A 100 -0.22 4.13 -0.34
N ALA A 101 0.04 3.23 -1.30
CA ALA A 101 -0.86 2.11 -1.58
C ALA A 101 -1.07 1.26 -0.33
N GLY A 102 0.00 0.99 0.42
CA GLY A 102 0.00 0.25 1.67
C GLY A 102 -0.89 0.87 2.74
N TRP A 103 -0.83 2.19 2.90
CA TRP A 103 -1.66 2.90 3.88
C TRP A 103 -3.14 2.90 3.48
N CYS A 104 -3.44 3.17 2.21
CA CYS A 104 -4.80 3.11 1.68
C CYS A 104 -5.41 1.71 1.86
N MET A 105 -4.70 0.68 1.40
CA MET A 105 -5.19 -0.70 1.47
C MET A 105 -5.32 -1.19 2.91
N LYS A 106 -4.44 -0.73 3.82
CA LYS A 106 -4.48 -1.12 5.23
C LYS A 106 -5.70 -0.57 5.95
N VAL A 107 -6.03 0.70 5.73
CA VAL A 107 -7.25 1.31 6.27
C VAL A 107 -8.49 0.55 5.82
N ILE A 108 -8.53 0.16 4.54
CA ILE A 108 -9.66 -0.57 3.96
C ILE A 108 -9.73 -2.01 4.50
N CYS A 109 -8.60 -2.69 4.61
CA CYS A 109 -8.55 -4.02 5.21
C CYS A 109 -9.04 -4.00 6.66
N ASP A 110 -8.61 -3.02 7.45
CA ASP A 110 -9.04 -2.89 8.84
C ASP A 110 -10.55 -2.65 8.96
N HIS A 111 -11.10 -1.83 8.08
CA HIS A 111 -12.54 -1.55 8.01
C HIS A 111 -13.37 -2.78 7.62
N LEU A 112 -12.86 -3.58 6.68
CA LEU A 112 -13.54 -4.77 6.17
C LEU A 112 -13.23 -6.05 6.95
N GLY A 113 -12.40 -5.98 8.00
CA GLY A 113 -11.99 -7.14 8.79
C GLY A 113 -11.06 -8.12 8.05
N LEU A 114 -10.29 -7.61 7.08
CA LEU A 114 -9.32 -8.38 6.31
C LEU A 114 -7.92 -8.32 6.95
N GLY A 115 -7.21 -9.43 6.90
CA GLY A 115 -5.88 -9.57 7.47
C GLY A 115 -4.78 -9.10 6.51
N VAL A 116 -3.79 -8.39 7.06
CA VAL A 116 -2.51 -8.07 6.39
C VAL A 116 -1.38 -8.75 7.13
N LYS A 117 -0.49 -9.42 6.41
CA LYS A 117 0.67 -10.13 6.98
C LYS A 117 1.99 -9.51 6.52
N THR A 118 2.99 -9.55 7.38
CA THR A 118 4.37 -9.17 7.08
C THR A 118 5.36 -10.19 7.63
N GLY A 119 6.51 -10.37 6.97
CA GLY A 119 7.56 -11.29 7.40
C GLY A 119 8.14 -12.11 6.25
N LEU A 120 8.00 -13.43 6.32
CA LEU A 120 8.35 -14.32 5.20
C LEU A 120 7.41 -14.10 4.00
N PRO A 121 7.89 -14.31 2.75
CA PRO A 121 9.26 -14.69 2.39
C PRO A 121 10.23 -13.51 2.38
N TYR A 122 11.53 -13.79 2.41
CA TYR A 122 12.56 -12.78 2.15
C TYR A 122 13.04 -12.85 0.69
N ILE A 123 13.29 -11.71 0.09
CA ILE A 123 14.02 -11.61 -1.19
C ILE A 123 15.43 -11.08 -0.99
N TRP A 124 16.35 -11.43 -1.89
CA TRP A 124 17.71 -10.90 -1.91
C TRP A 124 17.78 -9.61 -2.74
N HIS A 125 17.84 -8.46 -2.07
CA HIS A 125 17.84 -7.17 -2.74
C HIS A 125 19.27 -6.73 -3.11
N SER A 126 19.55 -6.61 -4.42
CA SER A 126 20.92 -6.35 -4.95
C SER A 126 21.14 -4.94 -5.47
N LYS A 127 20.09 -4.10 -5.56
CA LYS A 127 20.18 -2.78 -6.18
C LYS A 127 20.38 -1.70 -5.12
N ALA A 128 21.58 -1.11 -5.09
CA ALA A 128 21.82 0.15 -4.36
C ALA A 128 21.67 1.31 -5.35
N SER A 129 20.53 2.00 -5.34
CA SER A 129 20.36 3.23 -6.12
C SER A 129 21.13 4.39 -5.49
N ASN A 130 21.51 5.39 -6.30
CA ASN A 130 22.22 6.56 -5.82
C ASN A 130 21.39 7.30 -4.75
N PRO A 131 21.87 7.40 -3.50
CA PRO A 131 21.08 7.94 -2.40
C PRO A 131 20.81 9.45 -2.54
N PHE A 132 21.67 10.21 -3.22
CA PHE A 132 21.42 11.63 -3.50
C PHE A 132 20.27 11.82 -4.50
N VAL A 133 20.16 10.91 -5.48
CA VAL A 133 19.02 10.91 -6.41
C VAL A 133 17.75 10.48 -5.69
N ASN A 134 17.83 9.49 -4.81
CA ASN A 134 16.68 9.03 -4.02
C ASN A 134 16.19 10.15 -3.09
N LEU A 135 17.08 10.87 -2.41
CA LEU A 135 16.72 11.98 -1.53
C LEU A 135 15.92 13.07 -2.27
N LYS A 136 16.32 13.42 -3.51
CA LYS A 136 15.56 14.35 -4.37
C LYS A 136 14.19 13.80 -4.80
N LYS A 137 14.01 12.49 -4.85
CA LYS A 137 12.72 11.85 -5.16
C LYS A 137 11.85 11.68 -3.92
N GLU A 138 12.46 11.59 -2.75
CA GLU A 138 11.79 11.33 -1.47
C GLU A 138 11.45 12.61 -0.71
N TYR A 139 12.09 13.75 -1.00
CA TYR A 139 11.98 14.95 -0.15
C TYR A 139 10.53 15.33 0.15
N LYS A 140 9.64 15.37 -0.85
CA LYS A 140 8.22 15.69 -0.63
C LYS A 140 7.54 14.63 0.23
N GLY A 141 7.77 13.36 -0.05
CA GLY A 141 7.24 12.25 0.73
C GLY A 141 7.63 12.32 2.21
N ILE A 142 8.90 12.66 2.50
CA ILE A 142 9.41 12.85 3.87
C ILE A 142 8.67 13.99 4.60
N PHE A 143 8.30 15.08 3.91
CA PHE A 143 7.51 16.14 4.53
C PHE A 143 6.02 15.77 4.64
N TRP A 144 5.47 15.14 3.61
CA TRP A 144 4.05 14.79 3.54
C TRP A 144 3.67 13.70 4.53
N GLN A 145 4.55 12.73 4.81
CA GLN A 145 4.26 11.64 5.74
C GLN A 145 3.89 12.15 7.14
N GLU A 146 4.44 13.29 7.59
CA GLU A 146 4.15 13.90 8.89
C GLU A 146 2.69 14.37 9.01
N LYS A 147 1.99 14.52 7.87
CA LYS A 147 0.54 14.77 7.80
C LYS A 147 -0.24 13.54 7.34
N ALA A 148 0.30 12.78 6.38
CA ALA A 148 -0.37 11.62 5.80
C ALA A 148 -0.53 10.47 6.81
N ILE A 149 0.50 10.15 7.60
CA ILE A 149 0.43 9.05 8.58
C ILE A 149 -0.63 9.34 9.66
N PRO A 150 -0.65 10.52 10.34
CA PRO A 150 -1.74 10.85 11.27
C PRO A 150 -3.12 10.84 10.60
N PHE A 151 -3.21 11.32 9.36
CA PHE A 151 -4.45 11.24 8.57
C PHE A 151 -4.93 9.79 8.43
N PHE A 152 -4.11 8.88 7.92
CA PHE A 152 -4.48 7.47 7.74
C PHE A 152 -4.73 6.72 9.06
N GLN A 153 -4.08 7.13 10.15
CA GLN A 153 -4.36 6.58 11.48
C GLN A 153 -5.70 7.05 12.06
N SER A 154 -6.19 8.23 11.64
CA SER A 154 -7.41 8.84 12.16
C SER A 154 -8.65 8.65 11.27
N VAL A 155 -8.44 8.41 9.97
CA VAL A 155 -9.54 8.27 9.02
C VAL A 155 -10.41 7.08 9.39
N SER A 156 -11.72 7.30 9.39
CA SER A 156 -12.73 6.27 9.67
C SER A 156 -13.69 6.24 8.50
N LEU A 157 -13.81 5.08 7.86
CA LEU A 157 -14.72 4.92 6.74
C LEU A 157 -16.16 4.68 7.24
N PRO A 158 -17.18 5.16 6.50
CA PRO A 158 -18.57 4.92 6.86
C PRO A 158 -18.91 3.43 6.90
N LYS A 159 -19.78 3.01 7.84
CA LYS A 159 -20.13 1.58 8.03
C LYS A 159 -20.82 0.97 6.81
N GLU A 160 -21.50 1.80 6.03
CA GLU A 160 -22.15 1.45 4.77
C GLU A 160 -21.17 1.16 3.62
N CYS A 161 -19.89 1.52 3.75
CA CYS A 161 -18.84 1.11 2.83
C CYS A 161 -18.50 -0.37 3.06
N SER A 162 -19.29 -1.25 2.44
CA SER A 162 -19.19 -2.70 2.61
C SER A 162 -18.40 -3.43 1.50
N SER A 163 -17.87 -2.69 0.52
CA SER A 163 -17.00 -3.23 -0.54
C SER A 163 -15.72 -2.41 -0.65
N VAL A 164 -14.67 -3.02 -1.23
CA VAL A 164 -13.36 -2.37 -1.40
C VAL A 164 -13.50 -1.11 -2.25
N GLU A 165 -14.28 -1.15 -3.33
CA GLU A 165 -14.53 -0.01 -4.21
C GLU A 165 -15.19 1.14 -3.46
N LYS A 166 -16.26 0.85 -2.69
CA LYS A 166 -16.94 1.87 -1.87
C LYS A 166 -16.00 2.47 -0.83
N CYS A 167 -15.17 1.64 -0.20
CA CYS A 167 -14.18 2.10 0.76
C CYS A 167 -13.13 3.01 0.10
N TYR A 168 -12.62 2.60 -1.08
CA TYR A 168 -11.60 3.34 -1.81
C TYR A 168 -12.12 4.69 -2.31
N LEU A 169 -13.37 4.75 -2.80
CA LEU A 169 -14.03 5.99 -3.21
C LEU A 169 -14.29 6.93 -2.03
N ALA A 170 -14.74 6.41 -0.88
CA ALA A 170 -14.90 7.21 0.34
C ALA A 170 -13.55 7.78 0.81
N LEU A 171 -12.51 6.94 0.80
CA LEU A 171 -11.15 7.37 1.13
C LEU A 171 -10.62 8.42 0.15
N ALA A 172 -10.90 8.30 -1.16
CA ALA A 172 -10.53 9.32 -2.14
C ALA A 172 -11.14 10.68 -1.82
N GLY A 173 -12.40 10.73 -1.36
CA GLY A 173 -13.04 11.95 -0.87
C GLY A 173 -12.31 12.58 0.32
N GLU A 174 -11.96 11.77 1.32
CA GLU A 174 -11.18 12.21 2.49
C GLU A 174 -9.78 12.70 2.11
N VAL A 175 -9.09 12.00 1.21
CA VAL A 175 -7.78 12.42 0.67
C VAL A 175 -7.91 13.78 -0.02
N LYS A 176 -8.92 13.96 -0.87
CA LYS A 176 -9.16 15.22 -1.59
C LYS A 176 -9.39 16.37 -0.62
N SER A 177 -10.22 16.14 0.41
CA SER A 177 -10.57 17.18 1.38
C SER A 177 -9.44 17.50 2.37
N LYS A 178 -8.71 16.50 2.86
CA LYS A 178 -7.77 16.68 3.98
C LYS A 178 -6.34 16.80 3.52
N LEU A 179 -5.90 15.94 2.61
CA LEU A 179 -4.53 15.98 2.08
C LEU A 179 -4.40 16.96 0.90
N GLY A 180 -5.51 17.35 0.26
CA GLY A 180 -5.51 18.42 -0.73
C GLY A 180 -5.01 19.77 -0.19
N GLU A 181 -5.16 20.02 1.12
CA GLU A 181 -4.60 21.19 1.81
C GLU A 181 -3.06 21.12 1.96
N VAL A 182 -2.48 19.90 1.89
CA VAL A 182 -1.04 19.68 2.03
C VAL A 182 -0.31 19.94 0.72
N ASP A 183 -0.83 19.41 -0.40
CA ASP A 183 -0.29 19.67 -1.74
C ASP A 183 -1.36 19.38 -2.81
N PRO A 184 -1.47 20.20 -3.89
CA PRO A 184 -2.40 19.96 -5.00
C PRO A 184 -2.27 18.59 -5.67
N TYR A 185 -1.12 17.93 -5.54
CA TYR A 185 -0.93 16.55 -5.95
C TYR A 185 -2.02 15.62 -5.41
N PHE A 186 -2.42 15.76 -4.14
CA PHE A 186 -3.41 14.89 -3.52
C PHE A 186 -4.83 15.11 -4.06
N ILE A 187 -5.13 16.32 -4.55
CA ILE A 187 -6.39 16.60 -5.25
C ILE A 187 -6.44 15.80 -6.55
N LYS A 188 -5.36 15.88 -7.35
CA LYS A 188 -5.21 15.12 -8.59
C LYS A 188 -5.19 13.60 -8.33
N LEU A 189 -4.52 13.17 -7.27
CA LEU A 189 -4.45 11.76 -6.90
C LEU A 189 -5.81 11.22 -6.50
N ALA A 190 -6.60 11.98 -5.73
CA ALA A 190 -7.96 11.59 -5.39
C ALA A 190 -8.85 11.44 -6.63
N ASP A 191 -8.74 12.34 -7.61
CA ASP A 191 -9.45 12.18 -8.88
C ASP A 191 -9.01 10.91 -9.62
N ALA A 192 -7.70 10.63 -9.64
CA ALA A 192 -7.16 9.40 -10.21
C ALA A 192 -7.59 8.13 -9.47
N MET A 193 -7.77 8.19 -8.14
CA MET A 193 -8.31 7.08 -7.35
C MET A 193 -9.74 6.73 -7.79
N VAL A 194 -10.57 7.73 -8.08
CA VAL A 194 -11.92 7.52 -8.62
C VAL A 194 -11.85 6.89 -10.01
N THR A 195 -11.05 7.47 -10.91
CA THR A 195 -10.84 6.92 -12.26
C THR A 195 -10.29 5.49 -12.23
N TRP A 196 -9.44 5.16 -11.27
CA TRP A 196 -8.93 3.80 -11.10
C TRP A 196 -10.06 2.80 -10.80
N ILE A 197 -11.00 3.14 -9.91
CA ILE A 197 -12.15 2.28 -9.61
C ILE A 197 -13.07 2.13 -10.82
N GLU A 198 -13.29 3.20 -11.58
CA GLU A 198 -14.03 3.13 -12.85
C GLU A 198 -13.35 2.16 -13.84
N ALA A 199 -12.04 2.30 -14.02
CA ALA A 199 -11.24 1.42 -14.89
C ALA A 199 -11.25 -0.04 -14.41
N TRP A 200 -11.11 -0.25 -13.10
CA TRP A 200 -11.19 -1.57 -12.49
C TRP A 200 -12.53 -2.23 -12.81
N ASN A 201 -13.64 -1.51 -12.61
CA ASN A 201 -14.98 -2.03 -12.87
C ASN A 201 -15.20 -2.33 -14.36
N MET A 202 -14.73 -1.48 -15.27
CA MET A 202 -14.85 -1.73 -16.71
C MET A 202 -14.16 -3.05 -17.13
N VAL A 203 -13.03 -3.39 -16.52
CA VAL A 203 -12.27 -4.61 -16.87
C VAL A 203 -12.81 -5.86 -16.16
N ASN A 204 -13.45 -5.69 -15.00
CA ASN A 204 -13.88 -6.82 -14.15
C ASN A 204 -15.40 -7.06 -14.13
N SER A 205 -16.21 -6.21 -14.77
CA SER A 205 -17.66 -6.42 -14.81
C SER A 205 -18.00 -7.60 -15.74
N PRO A 206 -18.75 -8.61 -15.26
CA PRO A 206 -19.14 -9.74 -16.09
C PRO A 206 -20.21 -9.29 -17.10
N GLY A 207 -19.79 -8.85 -18.30
CA GLY A 207 -20.73 -8.52 -19.38
C GLY A 207 -20.22 -7.61 -20.50
N GLU A 208 -19.21 -6.77 -20.25
CA GLU A 208 -18.69 -5.85 -21.27
C GLU A 208 -17.20 -6.11 -21.49
N LYS A 209 -16.87 -6.76 -22.62
CA LYS A 209 -15.50 -6.71 -23.13
C LYS A 209 -15.22 -5.26 -23.51
N PRO A 210 -14.19 -4.60 -22.96
CA PRO A 210 -13.80 -3.30 -23.46
C PRO A 210 -13.37 -3.46 -24.92
N ALA A 211 -13.95 -2.66 -25.82
CA ALA A 211 -13.41 -2.50 -27.15
C ALA A 211 -12.00 -1.92 -27.00
N MET A 212 -10.97 -2.73 -27.25
CA MET A 212 -9.60 -2.24 -27.34
C MET A 212 -9.55 -1.21 -28.48
N THR A 213 -9.59 0.08 -28.15
CA THR A 213 -9.15 1.12 -29.06
C THR A 213 -7.65 0.95 -29.23
N SER A 214 -7.24 0.59 -30.44
CA SER A 214 -5.84 0.47 -30.83
C SER A 214 -5.08 1.74 -30.43
N LEU A 215 -4.06 1.59 -29.58
CA LEU A 215 -3.11 2.66 -29.33
C LEU A 215 -2.50 3.11 -30.68
N PRO A 216 -2.40 4.41 -30.96
CA PRO A 216 -1.71 4.87 -32.16
C PRO A 216 -0.24 4.44 -32.05
N ASN A 217 0.23 3.77 -33.11
CA ASN A 217 1.62 3.34 -33.26
C ASN A 217 2.56 4.48 -32.86
N ALA A 218 3.39 4.24 -31.85
CA ALA A 218 4.51 5.11 -31.53
C ALA A 218 5.41 5.19 -32.76
N THR A 219 5.40 6.34 -33.44
CA THR A 219 6.37 6.65 -34.48
C THR A 219 7.72 6.86 -33.80
N SER A 220 8.67 5.99 -34.14
CA SER A 220 10.07 6.13 -33.76
C SER A 220 10.63 7.45 -34.29
N LYS A 221 11.24 8.24 -33.41
CA LYS A 221 12.29 9.19 -33.74
C LYS A 221 13.49 8.91 -32.87
#